data_AF-A0A1B3JDT9-F1
#
_entry.id   AF-A0A1B3JDT9-F1
#
_cell.length_a   1.000
_cell.length_b   1.000
_cell.length_c   1.000
_cell.angle_alpha   90.00
_cell.angle_beta   90.00
_cell.angle_gamma   90.00
#
_symmetry.space_group_name_H-M   'P 1'
#
loop_
_entity.id
_entity.type
_entity.pdbx_description
1 polymer ?
#
loop_
_entity_poly.entity_id
_entity_poly.type
_entity_poly.pdbx_seq_one_letter_code
_entity_poly.pdbx_strand_id
1 'polypeptide(L)'
;MKNQAVLKPHFNIVEIFESLQGEGFNTGMPSIFVRFGKCNLACPWCDTPYNQFERWSASQILAKVRSFSAKNIIITGGEPTIVPKIELLLDQFKTDGYFLAIETNGLKAIPPQIDYIATSPKRLYMHKYEQRCIESADEVRVVADENVLPFCELIEQKIRAQHYYLSPCDIDGKMNLLETITQLGKLNQRTNKPKWQLSLQTHKLVGIE
;
A
#
# COMPACT_ATOMS: atom_id res chain seq x y z
N MET A 1 30.63 4.53 -20.54
CA MET A 1 30.69 5.09 -19.17
C MET A 1 30.23 6.54 -19.21
N LYS A 2 28.97 6.82 -18.88
CA LYS A 2 28.44 8.20 -18.82
C LYS A 2 27.83 8.42 -17.44
N ASN A 3 28.45 9.34 -16.69
CA ASN A 3 27.97 10.10 -15.54
C ASN A 3 27.12 9.38 -14.48
N GLN A 4 27.81 8.75 -13.51
CA GLN A 4 27.30 8.53 -12.14
C GLN A 4 27.31 9.85 -11.32
N ALA A 5 26.90 10.96 -11.93
CA ALA A 5 26.88 12.27 -11.29
C ALA A 5 25.51 12.52 -10.63
N VAL A 6 25.40 11.99 -9.41
CA VAL A 6 24.65 12.54 -8.27
C VAL A 6 23.12 12.48 -8.31
N LEU A 7 22.58 11.32 -7.94
CA LEU A 7 21.30 11.30 -7.24
C LEU A 7 21.50 11.90 -5.83
N LYS A 8 21.32 13.21 -5.72
CA LYS A 8 21.39 14.02 -4.49
C LYS A 8 20.21 13.85 -3.50
N PRO A 9 19.00 13.38 -3.85
CA PRO A 9 17.92 13.36 -2.88
C PRO A 9 18.18 12.29 -1.82
N HIS A 10 17.80 12.65 -0.59
CA HIS A 10 17.72 11.73 0.53
C HIS A 10 16.27 11.51 0.86
N PHE A 11 15.93 10.25 1.13
CA PHE A 11 14.59 9.81 1.45
C PHE A 11 14.55 9.34 2.91
N ASN A 12 13.38 9.49 3.51
CA ASN A 12 13.11 8.96 4.83
C ASN A 12 12.73 7.50 4.63
N ILE A 13 13.60 6.58 5.03
CA ILE A 13 13.41 5.13 4.88
C ILE A 13 13.23 4.53 6.26
N VAL A 14 12.11 3.84 6.46
CA VAL A 14 11.90 3.03 7.66
C VAL A 14 12.71 1.74 7.51
N GLU A 15 12.53 1.03 6.40
CA GLU A 15 13.19 -0.24 6.12
C GLU A 15 13.14 -0.61 4.64
N ILE A 16 14.06 -1.48 4.21
CA ILE A 16 14.06 -2.11 2.89
C ILE A 16 14.46 -3.57 3.03
N PHE A 17 13.54 -4.47 2.68
CA PHE A 17 13.70 -5.91 2.82
C PHE A 17 13.05 -6.68 1.65
N GLU A 18 13.41 -7.95 1.48
CA GLU A 18 12.80 -8.86 0.52
C GLU A 18 11.99 -9.91 1.26
N SER A 19 10.74 -10.11 0.85
CA SER A 19 9.83 -11.11 1.43
C SER A 19 8.70 -11.46 0.45
N LEU A 20 7.59 -12.00 0.94
CA LEU A 20 6.37 -12.26 0.17
C LEU A 20 5.33 -11.18 0.45
N GLN A 21 4.63 -10.69 -0.58
CA GLN A 21 3.44 -9.89 -0.38
C GLN A 21 2.43 -10.69 0.45
N GLY A 22 1.98 -10.14 1.56
CA GLY A 22 1.11 -10.82 2.50
C GLY A 22 -0.35 -10.39 2.43
N GLU A 23 -0.72 -9.49 1.51
CA GLU A 23 -2.08 -8.94 1.41
C GLU A 23 -2.54 -8.79 -0.05
N GLY A 24 -3.86 -8.74 -0.25
CA GLY A 24 -4.49 -8.43 -1.53
C GLY A 24 -4.29 -9.50 -2.60
N PHE A 25 -4.46 -9.08 -3.86
CA PHE A 25 -4.41 -9.97 -5.03
C PHE A 25 -3.06 -10.66 -5.21
N ASN A 26 -1.96 -9.95 -4.90
CA ASN A 26 -0.59 -10.43 -5.07
C ASN A 26 -0.08 -11.24 -3.87
N THR A 27 -0.95 -11.69 -2.96
CA THR A 27 -0.54 -12.49 -1.79
C THR A 27 0.30 -13.71 -2.21
N GLY A 28 1.48 -13.87 -1.63
CA GLY A 28 2.47 -14.91 -1.93
C GLY A 28 3.52 -14.51 -2.96
N MET A 29 3.44 -13.33 -3.58
CA MET A 29 4.40 -12.89 -4.59
C MET A 29 5.72 -12.41 -3.96
N PRO A 30 6.90 -12.96 -4.36
CA PRO A 30 8.19 -12.45 -3.93
C PRO A 30 8.39 -10.99 -4.33
N SER A 31 8.65 -10.14 -3.34
CA SER A 31 8.66 -8.69 -3.48
C SER A 31 9.73 -8.04 -2.58
N ILE A 32 10.32 -6.96 -3.07
CA ILE A 32 11.15 -6.07 -2.29
C ILE A 32 10.26 -4.95 -1.75
N PHE A 33 10.18 -4.80 -0.43
CA PHE A 33 9.46 -3.71 0.19
C PHE A 33 10.41 -2.53 0.36
N VAL A 34 10.01 -1.36 -0.15
CA VAL A 34 10.68 -0.09 0.13
C VAL A 34 9.72 0.74 0.96
N ARG A 35 9.89 0.71 2.29
CA ARG A 35 9.00 1.37 3.25
C ARG A 35 9.53 2.76 3.57
N PHE A 36 8.85 3.79 3.06
CA PHE A 36 9.19 5.19 3.35
C PHE A 36 8.68 5.62 4.74
N GLY A 37 9.17 6.76 5.22
CA GLY A 37 8.68 7.43 6.43
C GLY A 37 7.70 8.56 6.10
N LYS A 38 6.97 9.00 7.13
CA LYS A 38 5.93 10.05 7.14
C LYS A 38 4.64 9.70 6.41
N CYS A 39 3.52 9.99 7.05
CA CYS A 39 2.18 9.83 6.49
C CYS A 39 1.39 11.13 6.62
N ASN A 40 0.47 11.38 5.69
CA ASN A 40 -0.51 12.48 5.75
C ASN A 40 -1.77 12.13 6.56
N LEU A 41 -1.81 10.93 7.16
CA LEU A 41 -2.83 10.42 8.06
C LEU A 41 -2.18 9.91 9.36
N ALA A 42 -2.98 9.67 10.40
CA ALA A 42 -2.55 9.19 11.71
C ALA A 42 -3.57 8.18 12.25
N CYS A 43 -3.67 7.02 11.57
CA CYS A 43 -4.61 5.96 11.96
C CYS A 43 -4.18 5.35 13.31
N PRO A 44 -5.08 5.16 14.28
CA PRO A 44 -4.70 4.65 15.60
C PRO A 44 -4.33 3.16 15.60
N TRP A 45 -4.73 2.40 14.57
CA TRP A 45 -4.35 1.00 14.33
C TRP A 45 -3.20 0.85 13.31
N CYS A 46 -2.40 1.90 13.09
CA CYS A 46 -1.26 1.80 12.19
C CYS A 46 -0.14 0.96 12.83
N ASP A 47 0.27 -0.11 12.17
CA ASP A 47 1.35 -1.02 12.58
C ASP A 47 2.75 -0.56 12.12
N THR A 48 2.83 0.45 11.25
CA THR A 48 4.09 0.97 10.72
C THR A 48 4.60 2.14 11.56
N PRO A 49 5.84 2.11 12.08
CA PRO A 49 6.43 3.21 12.83
C PRO A 49 6.91 4.34 11.90
N TYR A 50 6.02 4.97 11.13
CA TYR A 50 6.35 5.93 10.06
C TYR A 50 7.04 7.23 10.55
N ASN A 51 7.23 7.43 11.85
CA ASN A 51 8.01 8.52 12.43
C ASN A 51 9.43 8.12 12.85
N GLN A 52 9.78 6.84 12.78
CA GLN A 52 11.10 6.30 13.07
C GLN A 52 11.71 5.87 11.73
N PHE A 53 12.65 6.66 11.21
CA PHE A 53 13.27 6.41 9.91
C PHE A 53 14.67 6.99 9.86
N GLU A 54 15.46 6.48 8.92
CA GLU A 54 16.78 7.00 8.59
C GLU A 54 16.77 7.77 7.27
N ARG A 55 17.79 8.60 7.06
CA ARG A 55 17.98 9.37 5.82
C ARG A 55 18.91 8.60 4.89
N TRP A 56 18.35 8.01 3.84
CA TRP A 56 19.12 7.26 2.85
C TRP A 56 19.21 8.07 1.55
N SER A 57 20.42 8.16 0.99
CA SER A 57 20.59 8.66 -0.37
C SER A 57 19.95 7.70 -1.37
N ALA A 58 19.52 8.22 -2.53
CA ALA A 58 19.01 7.37 -3.60
C ALA A 58 19.98 6.24 -3.98
N SER A 59 21.28 6.52 -3.96
CA SER A 59 22.32 5.52 -4.30
C SER A 59 22.35 4.34 -3.32
N GLN A 60 22.15 4.60 -2.01
CA GLN A 60 22.07 3.55 -1.00
C GLN A 60 20.82 2.70 -1.20
N ILE A 61 19.68 3.33 -1.50
CA ILE A 61 18.41 2.64 -1.78
C ILE A 61 18.57 1.73 -3.00
N LEU A 62 19.09 2.27 -4.11
CA LEU A 62 19.32 1.51 -5.33
C LEU A 62 20.26 0.32 -5.11
N ALA A 63 21.38 0.54 -4.40
CA ALA A 63 22.33 -0.52 -4.08
C ALA A 63 21.68 -1.63 -3.24
N LYS A 64 20.88 -1.25 -2.23
CA LYS A 64 20.15 -2.20 -1.38
C LYS A 64 19.10 -2.99 -2.17
N VAL A 65 18.27 -2.33 -2.97
CA VAL A 65 17.27 -3.00 -3.82
C VAL A 65 17.93 -3.96 -4.82
N ARG A 66 19.05 -3.56 -5.44
CA ARG A 66 19.80 -4.40 -6.38
C ARG A 66 20.50 -5.60 -5.74
N SER A 67 20.65 -5.61 -4.41
CA SER A 67 21.22 -6.75 -3.69
C SER A 67 20.24 -7.91 -3.50
N PHE A 68 18.95 -7.67 -3.73
CA PHE A 68 17.88 -8.65 -3.63
C PHE A 68 17.61 -9.33 -4.98
N SER A 69 16.92 -10.47 -4.94
CA SER A 69 16.69 -11.34 -6.10
C SER A 69 15.35 -11.09 -6.82
N ALA A 70 14.33 -10.66 -6.07
CA ALA A 70 12.99 -10.39 -6.54
C ALA A 70 12.98 -9.21 -7.54
N LYS A 71 12.04 -9.28 -8.48
CA LYS A 71 11.85 -8.25 -9.53
C LYS A 71 10.59 -7.41 -9.35
N ASN A 72 9.83 -7.68 -8.30
CA ASN A 72 8.70 -6.86 -7.88
C ASN A 72 9.15 -5.96 -6.72
N ILE A 73 8.82 -4.68 -6.79
CA ILE A 73 9.04 -3.74 -5.70
C ILE A 73 7.68 -3.23 -5.24
N ILE A 74 7.42 -3.31 -3.94
CA ILE A 74 6.27 -2.68 -3.29
C ILE A 74 6.75 -1.38 -2.65
N ILE A 75 6.33 -0.28 -3.25
CA ILE A 75 6.54 1.08 -2.76
C ILE A 75 5.46 1.36 -1.71
N THR A 76 5.84 1.44 -0.43
CA THR A 76 4.91 1.55 0.70
C THR A 76 5.48 2.49 1.77
N GLY A 77 4.82 2.55 2.94
CA GLY A 77 5.43 3.08 4.15
C GLY A 77 5.37 4.58 4.31
N GLY A 78 4.90 4.99 5.49
CA GLY A 78 4.20 6.25 5.55
C GLY A 78 3.17 6.32 4.43
N GLU A 79 3.01 7.46 3.78
CA GLU A 79 2.28 7.55 2.52
C GLU A 79 3.29 7.77 1.37
N PRO A 80 3.49 6.81 0.45
CA PRO A 80 4.52 6.94 -0.59
C PRO A 80 4.25 8.10 -1.56
N THR A 81 2.99 8.45 -1.81
CA THR A 81 2.62 9.52 -2.77
C THR A 81 2.92 10.94 -2.27
N ILE A 82 3.32 11.12 -1.00
CA ILE A 82 3.77 12.41 -0.48
C ILE A 82 5.28 12.54 -0.40
N VAL A 83 6.03 11.50 -0.78
CA VAL A 83 7.49 11.49 -0.73
C VAL A 83 8.04 12.40 -1.84
N PRO A 84 8.76 13.49 -1.49
CA PRO A 84 9.25 14.42 -2.50
C PRO A 84 10.29 13.76 -3.41
N LYS A 85 10.14 13.97 -4.73
CA LYS A 85 11.07 13.50 -5.78
C LYS A 85 11.21 11.97 -5.82
N ILE A 86 10.17 11.24 -5.41
CA ILE A 86 10.14 9.77 -5.47
C ILE A 86 10.33 9.26 -6.90
N GLU A 87 9.88 10.02 -7.90
CA GLU A 87 9.96 9.71 -9.32
C GLU A 87 11.39 9.39 -9.76
N LEU A 88 12.40 10.04 -9.16
CA LEU A 88 13.81 9.76 -9.45
C LEU A 88 14.24 8.34 -9.10
N LEU A 89 13.67 7.76 -8.03
CA LEU A 89 13.89 6.35 -7.68
C LEU A 89 13.08 5.44 -8.61
N LEU A 90 11.81 5.78 -8.83
CA LEU A 90 10.91 4.97 -9.64
C LEU A 90 11.43 4.83 -11.08
N ASP A 91 11.89 5.92 -11.70
CA ASP A 91 12.48 5.90 -13.05
C ASP A 91 13.69 4.97 -13.14
N GLN A 92 14.55 5.00 -12.11
CA GLN A 92 15.71 4.12 -12.07
C GLN A 92 15.31 2.67 -11.86
N PHE A 93 14.34 2.38 -11.00
CA PHE A 93 13.83 1.02 -10.84
C PHE A 93 13.19 0.49 -12.14
N LYS A 94 12.41 1.31 -12.85
CA LYS A 94 11.89 0.93 -14.17
C LYS A 94 13.00 0.68 -15.19
N THR A 95 14.04 1.53 -15.19
CA THR A 95 15.22 1.34 -16.05
C THR A 95 15.95 0.02 -15.76
N ASP A 96 15.98 -0.39 -14.49
CA ASP A 96 16.59 -1.64 -14.05
C ASP A 96 15.69 -2.88 -14.27
N GLY A 97 14.49 -2.69 -14.85
CA GLY A 97 13.56 -3.76 -15.23
C GLY A 97 12.68 -4.28 -14.10
N TYR A 98 12.47 -3.50 -13.03
CA TYR A 98 11.55 -3.88 -11.95
C TYR A 98 10.08 -3.61 -12.31
N PHE A 99 9.20 -4.45 -11.80
CA PHE A 99 7.76 -4.19 -11.70
C PHE A 99 7.47 -3.43 -10.42
N LEU A 100 6.70 -2.34 -10.50
CA LEU A 100 6.44 -1.44 -9.37
C LEU A 100 4.97 -1.49 -8.94
N ALA A 101 4.73 -2.05 -7.76
CA ALA A 101 3.47 -1.90 -7.06
C ALA A 101 3.57 -0.75 -6.05
N ILE A 102 2.45 -0.09 -5.75
CA ILE A 102 2.35 0.90 -4.67
C ILE A 102 1.25 0.50 -3.68
N GLU A 103 1.51 0.68 -2.39
CA GLU A 103 0.50 0.67 -1.34
C GLU A 103 0.28 2.09 -0.82
N THR A 104 -0.91 2.64 -1.06
CA THR A 104 -1.24 4.05 -0.79
C THR A 104 -2.58 4.18 -0.09
N ASN A 105 -2.83 5.28 0.62
CA ASN A 105 -4.17 5.64 1.08
C ASN A 105 -5.06 6.22 -0.04
N GLY A 106 -4.51 6.56 -1.21
CA GLY A 106 -5.29 6.97 -2.38
C GLY A 106 -5.79 8.42 -2.36
N LEU A 107 -5.31 9.28 -1.46
CA LEU A 107 -5.70 10.70 -1.40
C LEU A 107 -4.89 11.61 -2.34
N LYS A 108 -3.80 11.12 -2.91
CA LYS A 108 -2.90 11.88 -3.81
C LYS A 108 -2.71 11.14 -5.13
N ALA A 109 -2.20 11.86 -6.13
CA ALA A 109 -1.96 11.30 -7.45
C ALA A 109 -0.88 10.20 -7.38
N ILE A 110 -1.06 9.17 -8.19
CA ILE A 110 -0.11 8.06 -8.31
C ILE A 110 0.95 8.44 -9.34
N PRO A 111 2.23 8.20 -9.07
CA PRO A 111 3.29 8.37 -10.07
C PRO A 111 3.04 7.44 -11.28
N PRO A 112 3.26 7.91 -12.52
CA PRO A 112 2.98 7.15 -13.74
C PRO A 112 3.87 5.91 -13.93
N GLN A 113 4.96 5.78 -13.16
CA GLN A 113 5.87 4.63 -13.17
C GLN A 113 5.29 3.39 -12.50
N ILE A 114 4.21 3.54 -11.71
CA ILE A 114 3.59 2.44 -10.98
C ILE A 114 2.79 1.56 -11.95
N ASP A 115 3.07 0.26 -11.89
CA ASP A 115 2.41 -0.78 -12.70
C ASP A 115 1.19 -1.39 -12.00
N TYR A 116 1.14 -1.37 -10.65
CA TYR A 116 0.03 -1.91 -9.87
C TYR A 116 -0.32 -1.01 -8.68
N ILE A 117 -1.59 -0.61 -8.60
CA ILE A 117 -2.09 0.30 -7.57
C ILE A 117 -2.90 -0.49 -6.55
N ALA A 118 -2.33 -0.74 -5.38
CA ALA A 118 -3.06 -1.18 -4.19
C ALA A 118 -3.41 0.04 -3.34
N THR A 119 -4.67 0.44 -3.37
CA THR A 119 -5.16 1.54 -2.53
C THR A 119 -5.88 1.01 -1.31
N SER A 120 -5.56 1.55 -0.14
CA SER A 120 -6.26 1.25 1.10
C SER A 120 -6.88 2.53 1.69
N PRO A 121 -8.09 2.90 1.23
CA PRO A 121 -8.85 3.98 1.82
C PRO A 121 -9.14 3.71 3.31
N LYS A 122 -9.13 4.78 4.10
CA LYS A 122 -9.23 4.72 5.57
C LYS A 122 -10.55 5.31 6.04
N ARG A 123 -11.44 4.46 6.58
CA ARG A 123 -12.81 4.83 7.02
C ARG A 123 -12.83 6.06 7.92
N LEU A 124 -11.91 6.14 8.89
CA LEU A 124 -11.76 7.29 9.81
C LEU A 124 -11.67 8.65 9.10
N TYR A 125 -11.20 8.66 7.85
CA TYR A 125 -11.03 9.85 7.03
C TYR A 125 -12.03 9.92 5.87
N MET A 126 -13.20 9.30 6.00
CA MET A 126 -14.29 9.30 5.01
C MET A 126 -14.50 10.67 4.34
N HIS A 127 -14.56 11.74 5.14
CA HIS A 127 -14.72 13.13 4.67
C HIS A 127 -13.66 13.58 3.65
N LYS A 128 -12.44 13.02 3.69
CA LYS A 128 -11.40 13.33 2.71
C LYS A 128 -11.68 12.67 1.36
N TYR A 129 -12.18 11.44 1.35
CA TYR A 129 -12.53 10.69 0.13
C TYR A 129 -13.78 11.23 -0.56
N GLU A 130 -14.68 11.87 0.20
CA GLU A 130 -15.79 12.63 -0.37
C GLU A 130 -15.30 13.80 -1.24
N GLN A 131 -14.23 14.46 -0.80
CA GLN A 131 -13.64 15.63 -1.47
C GLN A 131 -12.72 15.23 -2.63
N ARG A 132 -11.77 14.32 -2.39
CA ARG A 132 -10.77 13.92 -3.38
C ARG A 132 -10.14 12.57 -3.05
N CYS A 133 -10.02 11.74 -4.07
CA CYS A 133 -9.17 10.56 -4.08
C CYS A 133 -8.75 10.25 -5.52
N ILE A 134 -7.95 9.21 -5.71
CA ILE A 134 -7.69 8.63 -7.03
C ILE A 134 -8.98 8.08 -7.64
N GLU A 135 -9.09 8.11 -8.97
CA GLU A 135 -10.29 7.68 -9.70
C GLU A 135 -10.30 6.16 -9.94
N SER A 136 -9.13 5.54 -10.03
CA SER A 136 -9.00 4.10 -10.24
C SER A 136 -7.79 3.51 -9.56
N ALA A 137 -7.86 2.20 -9.29
CA ALA A 137 -6.79 1.37 -8.77
C ALA A 137 -6.93 -0.05 -9.34
N ASP A 138 -5.92 -0.90 -9.15
CA ASP A 138 -6.05 -2.33 -9.48
C ASP A 138 -6.78 -3.06 -8.36
N GLU A 139 -6.45 -2.73 -7.11
CA GLU A 139 -7.21 -3.18 -5.94
C GLU A 139 -7.53 -2.05 -4.96
N VAL A 140 -8.71 -2.15 -4.35
CA VAL A 140 -9.12 -1.41 -3.15
C VAL A 140 -9.10 -2.38 -1.98
N ARG A 141 -8.40 -2.05 -0.89
CA ARG A 141 -8.34 -2.85 0.34
C ARG A 141 -8.74 -2.02 1.56
N VAL A 142 -9.97 -2.20 2.04
CA VAL A 142 -10.49 -1.50 3.23
C VAL A 142 -10.21 -2.34 4.47
N VAL A 143 -9.63 -1.72 5.51
CA VAL A 143 -9.46 -2.34 6.82
C VAL A 143 -10.77 -2.20 7.61
N ALA A 144 -11.28 -3.31 8.15
CA ALA A 144 -12.50 -3.39 8.93
C ALA A 144 -12.26 -2.97 10.39
N ASP A 145 -12.01 -1.68 10.64
CA ASP A 145 -11.78 -1.12 11.98
C ASP A 145 -13.05 -1.01 12.84
N GLU A 146 -14.20 -0.74 12.21
CA GLU A 146 -15.54 -0.73 12.81
C GLU A 146 -16.60 -1.14 11.75
N ASN A 147 -17.80 -0.55 11.76
CA ASN A 147 -18.77 -0.68 10.68
C ASN A 147 -18.28 0.07 9.43
N VAL A 148 -17.73 -0.67 8.46
CA VAL A 148 -17.21 -0.13 7.21
C VAL A 148 -18.23 -0.10 6.08
N LEU A 149 -19.46 -0.60 6.28
CA LEU A 149 -20.43 -0.75 5.18
C LEU A 149 -20.66 0.57 4.43
N PRO A 150 -21.03 1.70 5.09
CA PRO A 150 -21.26 2.97 4.39
C PRO A 150 -20.01 3.47 3.67
N PHE A 151 -18.84 3.19 4.23
CA PHE A 151 -17.57 3.59 3.64
C PHE A 151 -17.23 2.78 2.40
N CYS A 152 -17.46 1.47 2.41
CA CYS A 152 -17.27 0.64 1.23
C CYS A 152 -18.18 1.12 0.08
N GLU A 153 -19.43 1.49 0.37
CA GLU A 153 -20.34 2.01 -0.66
C GLU A 153 -19.88 3.35 -1.24
N LEU A 154 -19.32 4.24 -0.40
CA LEU A 154 -18.70 5.47 -0.87
C LEU A 154 -17.50 5.17 -1.77
N ILE A 155 -16.61 4.27 -1.34
CA ILE A 155 -15.39 3.94 -2.09
C ILE A 155 -15.71 3.30 -3.43
N GLU A 156 -16.72 2.42 -3.52
CA GLU A 156 -17.19 1.87 -4.81
C GLU A 156 -17.60 2.96 -5.82
N GLN A 157 -18.15 4.07 -5.34
CA GLN A 157 -18.57 5.19 -6.18
C GLN A 157 -17.42 6.11 -6.57
N LYS A 158 -16.39 6.18 -5.72
CA LYS A 158 -15.27 7.12 -5.86
C LYS A 158 -14.05 6.53 -6.55
N ILE A 159 -13.79 5.23 -6.36
CA ILE A 159 -12.62 4.52 -6.85
C ILE A 159 -13.06 3.26 -7.60
N ARG A 160 -12.84 3.26 -8.92
CA ARG A 160 -13.06 2.08 -9.75
C ARG A 160 -11.86 1.14 -9.63
N ALA A 161 -12.07 -0.09 -9.17
CA ALA A 161 -11.03 -1.09 -9.05
C ALA A 161 -11.41 -2.43 -9.69
N GLN A 162 -10.40 -3.23 -10.03
CA GLN A 162 -10.59 -4.60 -10.52
C GLN A 162 -10.93 -5.55 -9.37
N HIS A 163 -10.30 -5.32 -8.22
CA HIS A 163 -10.48 -6.11 -7.01
C HIS A 163 -10.90 -5.22 -5.83
N TYR A 164 -11.86 -5.71 -5.04
CA TYR A 164 -12.30 -5.07 -3.80
C TYR A 164 -12.09 -6.05 -2.65
N TYR A 165 -11.31 -5.65 -1.65
CA TYR A 165 -10.94 -6.47 -0.51
C TYR A 165 -11.37 -5.83 0.80
N LEU A 166 -11.93 -6.64 1.68
CA LEU A 166 -12.08 -6.32 3.08
C LEU A 166 -11.01 -7.07 3.88
N SER A 167 -10.20 -6.33 4.63
CA SER A 167 -9.13 -6.86 5.47
C SER A 167 -9.52 -6.74 6.94
N PRO A 168 -9.24 -7.75 7.78
CA PRO A 168 -9.43 -7.60 9.20
C PRO A 168 -8.53 -6.48 9.75
N CYS A 169 -9.04 -5.76 10.73
CA CYS A 169 -8.23 -4.90 11.57
C CYS A 169 -7.49 -5.77 12.58
N ASP A 170 -6.18 -5.57 12.69
CA ASP A 170 -5.32 -6.19 13.68
C ASP A 170 -4.98 -5.15 14.75
N ILE A 171 -5.30 -5.47 16.00
CA ILE A 171 -4.91 -4.70 17.18
C ILE A 171 -4.21 -5.67 18.11
N ASP A 172 -2.94 -5.39 18.43
CA ASP A 172 -2.09 -6.18 19.32
C ASP A 172 -2.02 -7.68 18.93
N GLY A 173 -1.94 -7.97 17.64
CA GLY A 173 -1.84 -9.33 17.09
C GLY A 173 -3.17 -10.08 17.02
N LYS A 174 -4.29 -9.41 17.30
CA LYS A 174 -5.63 -9.99 17.28
C LYS A 174 -6.45 -9.42 16.13
N MET A 175 -6.63 -10.25 15.09
CA MET A 175 -7.50 -9.94 13.96
C MET A 175 -8.99 -10.10 14.30
N ASN A 176 -9.82 -9.13 13.93
CA ASN A 176 -11.28 -9.19 14.08
C ASN A 176 -12.00 -9.96 12.95
N LEU A 177 -11.56 -11.21 12.69
CA LEU A 177 -12.02 -12.01 11.54
C LEU A 177 -13.53 -12.23 11.48
N LEU A 178 -14.16 -12.57 12.61
CA LEU A 178 -15.60 -12.83 12.64
C LEU A 178 -16.41 -11.61 12.20
N GLU A 179 -16.06 -10.43 12.73
CA GLU A 179 -16.71 -9.17 12.38
C GLU A 179 -16.48 -8.82 10.91
N THR A 180 -15.24 -8.97 10.44
CA THR A 180 -14.85 -8.73 9.05
C THR A 180 -15.66 -9.60 8.09
N ILE A 181 -15.73 -10.91 8.32
CA ILE A 181 -16.46 -11.84 7.45
C ILE A 181 -17.97 -11.56 7.51
N THR A 182 -18.50 -11.19 8.68
CA THR A 182 -19.91 -10.81 8.84
C THR A 182 -20.25 -9.59 7.98
N GLN A 183 -19.42 -8.54 8.02
CA GLN A 183 -19.61 -7.34 7.19
C GLN A 183 -19.39 -7.63 5.70
N LEU A 184 -18.40 -8.46 5.35
CA LEU A 184 -18.18 -8.92 3.98
C LEU A 184 -19.41 -9.63 3.41
N GLY A 185 -20.05 -10.51 4.21
CA GLY A 185 -21.31 -11.16 3.85
C GLY A 185 -22.42 -10.14 3.54
N LYS A 186 -22.58 -9.12 4.39
CA LYS A 186 -23.55 -8.03 4.18
C LYS A 186 -23.25 -7.22 2.91
N LEU A 187 -21.99 -6.84 2.68
CA LEU A 187 -21.57 -6.12 1.46
C LEU A 187 -21.96 -6.91 0.20
N ASN A 188 -21.73 -8.22 0.22
CA ASN A 188 -21.93 -9.10 -0.93
C ASN A 188 -23.38 -9.54 -1.14
N GLN A 189 -24.31 -9.25 -0.23
CA GLN A 189 -25.74 -9.44 -0.45
C GLN A 189 -26.34 -8.40 -1.39
N ARG A 190 -25.67 -7.26 -1.62
CA ARG A 190 -26.15 -6.20 -2.51
C ARG A 190 -26.08 -6.64 -3.97
N THR A 191 -27.17 -6.40 -4.70
CA THR A 191 -27.31 -6.72 -6.12
C THR A 191 -26.67 -5.64 -7.00
N ASN A 192 -26.08 -6.02 -8.14
CA ASN A 192 -25.46 -5.11 -9.11
C ASN A 192 -24.33 -4.23 -8.52
N LYS A 193 -23.61 -4.75 -7.52
CA LYS A 193 -22.44 -4.11 -6.90
C LYS A 193 -21.20 -4.99 -7.05
N PRO A 194 -19.98 -4.42 -7.01
CA PRO A 194 -18.76 -5.22 -6.98
C PRO A 194 -18.79 -6.24 -5.84
N LYS A 195 -18.23 -7.42 -6.11
CA LYS A 195 -18.07 -8.44 -5.06
C LYS A 195 -16.76 -8.18 -4.33
N TRP A 196 -16.89 -7.97 -3.03
CA TRP A 196 -15.77 -7.85 -2.12
C TRP A 196 -15.25 -9.25 -1.77
N GLN A 197 -13.96 -9.34 -1.53
CA GLN A 197 -13.27 -10.57 -1.13
C GLN A 197 -12.54 -10.35 0.20
N LEU A 198 -12.17 -11.42 0.87
CA LEU A 198 -11.35 -11.33 2.07
C LEU A 198 -9.87 -11.18 1.68
N SER A 199 -9.18 -10.20 2.27
CA SER A 199 -7.72 -10.14 2.26
C SER A 199 -7.23 -10.37 3.68
N LEU A 200 -6.42 -11.39 3.90
CA LEU A 200 -5.75 -11.59 5.20
C LEU A 200 -4.38 -10.93 5.18
N GLN A 201 -3.88 -10.54 6.36
CA GLN A 201 -2.48 -10.16 6.53
C GLN A 201 -1.66 -11.42 6.80
N THR A 202 -1.42 -12.23 5.77
CA THR A 202 -0.88 -13.59 5.94
C THR A 202 0.53 -13.60 6.53
N HIS A 203 1.31 -12.54 6.26
CA HIS A 203 2.65 -12.35 6.81
C HIS A 203 2.63 -12.34 8.36
N LYS A 204 1.62 -11.71 8.98
CA LYS A 204 1.42 -11.73 10.44
C LYS A 204 1.05 -13.10 10.98
N LEU A 205 0.26 -13.87 10.23
CA LEU A 205 -0.19 -15.21 10.65
C LEU A 205 0.95 -16.23 10.68
N VAL A 206 1.93 -16.08 9.78
CA VAL A 206 3.04 -17.02 9.62
C VAL A 206 4.37 -16.49 10.17
N GLY A 207 4.39 -15.25 10.68
CA GLY A 207 5.56 -14.65 11.32
C GLY A 207 6.69 -14.31 10.34
N ILE A 208 6.35 -13.88 9.12
CA ILE A 208 7.30 -13.35 8.15
C ILE A 208 7.09 -11.84 8.00
N GLU A 209 8.17 -11.14 7.66
CA GLU A 209 8.15 -9.69 7.39
C GLU A 209 7.47 -9.34 6.08
#